data_AF-A0A412FH46-F1
#
_entry.id   AF-A0A412FH46-F1
#
_cell.length_a   1.000
_cell.length_b   1.000
_cell.length_c   1.000
_cell.angle_alpha   90.00
_cell.angle_beta   90.00
_cell.angle_gamma   90.00
#
_symmetry.space_group_name_H-M   'P 1'
#
loop_
_entity.id
_entity.type
_entity.pdbx_description
1 polymer ?
#
loop_
_entity_poly.entity_id
_entity_poly.type
_entity_poly.pdbx_seq_one_letter_code
_entity_poly.pdbx_strand_id
1 'polypeptide(L)'
;MEYLLIIPGRLDNLNDFIRADKASRYKGGEMKKQNEAIASVYIRKCLRDVNINKKVFMEYLWVEKNKRRDLDNISSFGRKVIQDALVNCHVLKNDGWEQICGFSDEFRIDAENPRIEVRIREVET
;
A
#
# COMPACT_ATOMS: atom_id res chain seq x y z
N MET A 1 -0.85 -8.64 17.76
CA MET A 1 0.46 -7.98 17.54
C MET A 1 0.28 -6.95 16.45
N GLU A 2 1.00 -5.83 16.50
CA GLU A 2 0.84 -4.72 15.56
C GLU A 2 2.18 -4.30 14.96
N TYR A 3 2.15 -3.92 13.68
CA TYR A 3 3.30 -3.46 12.92
C TYR A 3 2.97 -2.17 12.20
N LEU A 4 3.96 -1.30 12.01
CA LEU A 4 3.79 -0.04 11.31
C LEU A 4 4.74 0.05 10.12
N LEU A 5 4.17 0.23 8.94
CA LEU A 5 4.88 0.59 7.72
C LEU A 5 4.64 2.07 7.43
N ILE A 6 5.72 2.81 7.16
CA ILE A 6 5.64 4.21 6.72
C ILE A 6 6.32 4.33 5.35
N ILE A 7 5.57 4.78 4.36
CA ILE A 7 6.07 5.09 3.01
C ILE A 7 6.03 6.61 2.83
N PRO A 8 7.19 7.29 2.88
CA PRO A 8 7.29 8.71 2.57
C PRO A 8 6.78 9.04 1.17
N GLY A 9 6.14 10.20 1.03
CA GLY A 9 5.59 10.67 -0.23
C GLY A 9 4.25 10.00 -0.56
N ARG A 10 4.04 9.78 -1.85
CA ARG A 10 2.76 9.28 -2.38
C ARG A 10 3.03 8.32 -3.52
N LEU A 11 2.17 7.32 -3.65
CA LEU A 11 2.13 6.45 -4.83
C LEU A 11 1.28 7.09 -5.92
N ASP A 12 1.40 6.59 -7.15
CA ASP A 12 0.47 6.88 -8.24
C ASP A 12 -0.97 6.51 -7.86
N ASN A 13 -1.96 7.09 -8.53
CA ASN A 13 -3.37 6.77 -8.27
C ASN A 13 -3.95 5.83 -9.34
N LEU A 14 -5.19 5.36 -9.12
CA LEU A 14 -5.88 4.47 -10.05
C LEU A 14 -6.02 5.08 -11.46
N ASN A 15 -6.31 6.38 -11.56
CA ASN A 15 -6.43 7.05 -12.85
C ASN A 15 -5.09 7.12 -13.61
N ASP A 16 -3.97 7.29 -12.90
CA ASP A 16 -2.62 7.22 -13.48
C ASP A 16 -2.37 5.83 -14.07
N PHE A 17 -2.69 4.78 -13.31
CA PHE A 17 -2.60 3.40 -13.76
C PHE A 17 -3.47 3.11 -14.99
N ILE A 18 -4.76 3.47 -14.97
CA ILE A 18 -5.68 3.26 -16.10
C ILE A 18 -5.18 3.98 -17.35
N ARG A 19 -4.67 5.21 -17.22
CA ARG A 19 -4.11 5.95 -18.35
C ARG A 19 -2.87 5.27 -18.91
N ALA A 20 -1.97 4.80 -18.05
CA ALA A 20 -0.78 4.07 -18.46
C ALA A 20 -1.14 2.77 -19.18
N ASP A 21 -2.07 2.01 -18.62
CA ASP A 21 -2.56 0.75 -19.19
C ASP A 21 -3.21 0.94 -20.58
N LYS A 22 -4.06 1.97 -20.72
CA LYS A 22 -4.67 2.34 -22.01
C LYS A 22 -3.65 2.85 -23.03
N ALA A 23 -2.55 3.45 -22.60
CA ALA A 23 -1.53 3.97 -23.50
C ALA A 23 -0.67 2.86 -24.12
N SER A 24 -0.47 1.73 -23.42
CA SER A 24 0.26 0.57 -23.91
C SER A 24 0.07 -0.62 -22.97
N ARG A 25 -0.05 -1.82 -23.54
CA ARG A 25 -0.12 -3.11 -22.79
C ARG A 25 1.02 -3.35 -21.79
N TYR A 26 2.12 -2.60 -21.88
CA TYR A 26 3.27 -2.74 -20.98
C TYR A 26 3.31 -1.66 -19.89
N LYS A 27 2.78 -0.46 -20.17
CA LYS A 27 2.99 0.73 -19.32
C LYS A 27 2.29 0.63 -17.97
N GLY A 28 1.08 0.06 -17.93
CA GLY A 28 0.38 -0.20 -16.66
C GLY A 28 1.21 -1.11 -15.74
N GLY A 29 1.68 -2.24 -16.29
CA GLY A 29 2.53 -3.18 -15.54
C GLY A 29 3.85 -2.58 -15.09
N GLU A 30 4.50 -1.75 -15.91
CA GLU A 30 5.72 -1.04 -15.55
C GLU A 30 5.49 -0.05 -14.40
N MET A 31 4.44 0.78 -14.48
CA MET A 31 4.07 1.72 -13.41
C MET A 31 3.79 1.00 -12.09
N LYS A 32 3.05 -0.12 -12.15
CA LYS A 32 2.78 -0.94 -10.95
C LYS A 32 4.08 -1.45 -10.32
N LYS A 33 4.99 -1.99 -11.12
CA LYS A 33 6.32 -2.45 -10.64
C LYS A 33 7.13 -1.33 -10.01
N GLN A 34 7.10 -0.12 -10.56
CA GLN A 34 7.80 1.03 -9.99
C GLN A 34 7.23 1.40 -8.60
N ASN A 35 5.91 1.44 -8.46
CA ASN A 35 5.26 1.72 -7.18
C ASN A 35 5.53 0.60 -6.15
N GLU A 36 5.51 -0.67 -6.57
CA GLU A 36 5.86 -1.82 -5.73
C GLU A 36 7.32 -1.76 -5.27
N ALA A 37 8.24 -1.32 -6.13
CA ALA A 37 9.65 -1.16 -5.78
C ALA A 37 9.81 -0.10 -4.68
N ILE A 38 9.10 1.04 -4.79
CA ILE A 38 9.07 2.08 -3.75
C ILE A 38 8.55 1.49 -2.43
N ALA A 39 7.39 0.84 -2.44
CA ALA A 39 6.82 0.23 -1.24
C ALA A 39 7.78 -0.81 -0.62
N SER A 40 8.40 -1.65 -1.45
CA SER A 40 9.32 -2.70 -1.02
C SER A 40 10.58 -2.17 -0.32
N VAL A 41 11.09 -0.99 -0.70
CA VAL A 41 12.21 -0.34 0.00
C VAL A 41 11.83 -0.03 1.44
N TYR A 42 10.66 0.56 1.65
CA TYR A 42 10.20 0.95 2.98
C TYR A 42 9.71 -0.24 3.81
N ILE A 43 9.13 -1.26 3.17
CA ILE A 43 8.83 -2.54 3.84
C ILE A 43 10.11 -3.16 4.41
N ARG A 44 11.18 -3.28 3.63
CA ARG A 44 12.46 -3.82 4.13
C ARG A 44 13.13 -2.95 5.19
N LYS A 45 12.78 -1.65 5.26
CA LYS A 45 13.27 -0.73 6.28
C LYS A 45 12.48 -0.83 7.59
N CYS A 46 11.15 -0.88 7.51
CA CYS A 46 10.27 -0.90 8.67
C CYS A 46 10.05 -2.31 9.24
N LEU A 47 10.08 -3.34 8.38
CA LEU A 47 9.60 -4.69 8.66
C LEU A 47 10.65 -5.78 8.32
N ARG A 48 11.95 -5.46 8.42
CA ARG A 48 13.07 -6.29 7.92
C ARG A 48 12.98 -7.77 8.29
N ASP A 49 12.61 -8.08 9.53
CA ASP A 49 12.58 -9.44 10.07
C ASP A 49 11.16 -9.87 10.48
N VAL A 50 10.14 -9.21 9.92
CA VAL A 50 8.74 -9.50 10.21
C VAL A 50 8.23 -10.53 9.20
N ASN A 51 7.73 -11.66 9.71
CA ASN A 51 7.02 -12.66 8.93
C ASN A 51 5.71 -13.00 9.66
N ILE A 52 4.59 -12.59 9.09
CA ILE A 52 3.28 -12.71 9.73
C ILE A 52 2.57 -13.94 9.20
N ASN A 53 2.29 -14.88 10.10
CA ASN A 53 1.61 -16.14 9.78
C ASN A 53 0.13 -16.15 10.21
N LYS A 54 -0.32 -15.14 10.95
CA LYS A 54 -1.71 -14.98 11.36
C LYS A 54 -2.48 -14.11 10.36
N LYS A 55 -3.81 -14.20 10.43
CA LYS A 55 -4.70 -13.30 9.71
C LYS A 55 -4.53 -11.87 10.22
N VAL A 56 -4.62 -10.87 9.35
CA VAL A 56 -4.41 -9.46 9.68
C VAL A 56 -5.58 -8.57 9.25
N PHE A 57 -5.75 -7.48 9.98
CA PHE A 57 -6.54 -6.32 9.58
C PHE A 57 -5.59 -5.16 9.25
N MET A 58 -5.82 -4.49 8.12
CA MET A 58 -4.94 -3.45 7.59
C MET A 58 -5.56 -2.05 7.76
N GLU A 59 -4.88 -1.13 8.40
CA GLU A 59 -5.36 0.24 8.59
C GLU A 59 -4.46 1.19 7.82
N TYR A 60 -5.00 1.79 6.75
CA TYR A 60 -4.29 2.72 5.89
C TYR A 60 -4.62 4.15 6.30
N LEU A 61 -3.59 4.96 6.50
CA LEU A 61 -3.68 6.41 6.58
C LEU A 61 -2.99 7.03 5.37
N TRP A 62 -3.77 7.66 4.50
CA TRP A 62 -3.32 8.35 3.31
C TRP A 62 -3.15 9.85 3.61
N VAL A 63 -1.91 10.28 3.75
CA VAL A 63 -1.58 11.70 3.99
C VAL A 63 -1.20 12.36 2.67
N GLU A 64 -2.13 13.09 2.08
CA GLU A 64 -1.94 13.79 0.82
C GLU A 64 -1.42 15.21 1.01
N LYS A 65 -0.64 15.70 0.03
CA LYS A 65 -0.20 17.11 0.05
C LYS A 65 -1.32 18.12 -0.19
N ASN A 66 -2.42 17.70 -0.84
CA ASN A 66 -3.59 18.51 -1.14
C ASN A 66 -4.78 17.64 -1.56
N LYS A 67 -5.97 18.23 -1.69
CA LYS A 67 -7.23 17.55 -2.01
C LYS A 67 -7.50 17.37 -3.51
N ARG A 68 -6.46 17.30 -4.37
CA ARG A 68 -6.65 17.21 -5.83
C ARG A 68 -6.94 15.79 -6.35
N ARG A 69 -6.72 14.77 -5.53
CA ARG A 69 -6.96 13.36 -5.87
C ARG A 69 -8.11 12.86 -5.03
N ASP A 70 -9.05 12.16 -5.66
CA ASP A 70 -10.19 11.56 -4.99
C ASP A 70 -9.78 10.39 -4.09
N LEU A 71 -10.53 10.16 -3.02
CA LEU A 71 -10.17 9.22 -1.94
C LEU A 71 -10.04 7.78 -2.44
N ASP A 72 -11.00 7.32 -3.23
CA ASP A 72 -11.04 5.99 -3.84
C ASP A 72 -9.94 5.80 -4.89
N ASN A 73 -9.63 6.86 -5.64
CA ASN A 73 -8.58 6.88 -6.64
C ASN A 73 -7.20 6.73 -5.98
N ILE A 74 -6.98 7.34 -4.81
CA ILE A 74 -5.77 7.16 -4.01
C ILE A 74 -5.70 5.72 -3.46
N SER A 75 -6.73 5.30 -2.71
CA SER A 75 -6.63 4.08 -1.90
C SER A 75 -6.72 2.79 -2.72
N SER A 76 -7.50 2.75 -3.81
CA SER A 76 -7.71 1.51 -4.56
C SER A 76 -6.44 0.96 -5.18
N PHE A 77 -5.68 1.81 -5.87
CA PHE A 77 -4.40 1.39 -6.47
C PHE A 77 -3.32 1.22 -5.39
N GLY A 78 -3.24 2.16 -4.44
CA GLY A 78 -2.25 2.13 -3.37
C GLY A 78 -2.33 0.86 -2.51
N ARG A 79 -3.54 0.45 -2.08
CA ARG A 79 -3.74 -0.79 -1.30
C ARG A 79 -3.21 -2.01 -2.06
N LYS A 80 -3.54 -2.12 -3.36
CA LYS A 80 -3.10 -3.25 -4.17
C LYS A 80 -1.58 -3.32 -4.28
N VAL A 81 -0.93 -2.18 -4.59
CA VAL A 81 0.53 -2.09 -4.67
C VAL A 81 1.19 -2.47 -3.34
N ILE A 82 0.70 -1.93 -2.23
CA ILE A 82 1.30 -2.19 -0.92
C ILE A 82 1.13 -3.65 -0.51
N GLN A 83 -0.04 -4.25 -0.74
CA GLN A 83 -0.30 -5.65 -0.42
C GLN A 83 0.57 -6.59 -1.28
N ASP A 84 0.64 -6.35 -2.59
CA ASP A 84 1.53 -7.13 -3.47
C ASP A 84 3.00 -6.99 -3.04
N ALA A 85 3.44 -5.79 -2.64
CA ALA A 85 4.79 -5.56 -2.14
C ALA A 85 5.07 -6.26 -0.80
N LEU A 86 4.09 -6.33 0.13
CA LEU A 86 4.22 -7.07 1.39
C LEU A 86 4.41 -8.57 1.16
N VAL A 87 3.71 -9.13 0.17
CA VAL A 87 3.89 -10.52 -0.27
C VAL A 87 5.25 -10.73 -0.91
N ASN A 88 5.63 -9.86 -1.85
CA ASN A 88 6.94 -9.91 -2.52
C ASN A 88 8.13 -9.74 -1.55
N CYS A 89 7.92 -9.07 -0.42
CA CYS A 89 8.93 -8.93 0.64
C CYS A 89 8.85 -10.02 1.71
N HIS A 90 7.98 -11.02 1.57
CA HIS A 90 7.80 -12.13 2.52
C HIS A 90 7.33 -11.71 3.92
N VAL A 91 6.72 -10.52 4.05
CA VAL A 91 6.04 -10.10 5.30
C VAL A 91 4.72 -10.82 5.46
N LEU A 92 3.95 -10.91 4.37
CA LEU A 92 2.73 -11.70 4.28
C LEU A 92 2.95 -12.89 3.36
N LYS A 93 2.30 -14.02 3.66
CA LYS A 93 2.32 -15.20 2.76
C LYS A 93 1.58 -14.93 1.44
N ASN A 94 0.47 -14.19 1.50
CA ASN A 94 -0.37 -13.80 0.37
C ASN A 94 -1.28 -12.61 0.79
N ASP A 95 -2.04 -12.02 -0.14
CA ASP A 95 -2.99 -10.90 0.12
C ASP A 95 -4.47 -11.33 0.11
N GLY A 96 -4.73 -12.64 0.08
CA GLY A 96 -6.07 -13.22 -0.03
C GLY A 96 -6.84 -13.32 1.29
N TRP A 97 -8.05 -13.91 1.21
CA TRP A 97 -9.01 -14.08 2.31
C TRP A 97 -8.48 -14.82 3.54
N GLU A 98 -7.48 -15.68 3.37
CA GLU A 98 -6.83 -16.39 4.48
C GLU A 98 -5.91 -15.48 5.30
N GLN A 99 -5.30 -14.48 4.67
CA GLN A 99 -4.30 -13.61 5.28
C GLN A 99 -4.90 -12.26 5.69
N ILE A 100 -5.83 -11.70 4.93
CA ILE A 100 -6.39 -10.37 5.20
C ILE A 100 -7.89 -10.50 5.51
N CYS A 101 -8.31 -10.17 6.73
CA CYS A 101 -9.72 -10.19 7.12
C CYS A 101 -10.48 -8.92 6.74
N GLY A 102 -9.76 -7.83 6.53
CA GLY A 102 -10.35 -6.55 6.17
C GLY A 102 -9.32 -5.44 6.16
N PHE A 103 -9.80 -4.26 5.74
CA PHE A 103 -9.00 -3.05 5.74
C PHE A 103 -9.87 -1.83 6.01
N SER A 104 -9.24 -0.73 6.41
CA SER A 104 -9.85 0.59 6.53
C SER A 104 -8.96 1.66 5.93
N ASP A 105 -9.56 2.76 5.48
CA ASP A 105 -8.87 3.89 4.87
C ASP A 105 -9.24 5.18 5.61
N GLU A 106 -8.23 5.88 6.12
CA GLU A 106 -8.32 7.23 6.66
C GLU A 106 -7.53 8.19 5.77
N PHE A 107 -8.01 9.43 5.64
CA PHE A 107 -7.40 10.44 4.78
C PHE A 107 -7.12 11.73 5.56
N ARG A 108 -5.92 12.28 5.36
CA ARG A 108 -5.46 13.53 5.96
C ARG A 108 -4.70 14.36 4.93
N ILE A 109 -4.58 15.66 5.21
CA ILE A 109 -3.79 16.59 4.40
C ILE A 109 -2.60 17.08 5.23
N ASP A 110 -1.41 16.93 4.67
CA ASP A 110 -0.17 17.50 5.18
C ASP A 110 0.71 17.86 3.97
N ALA A 111 0.82 19.16 3.70
CA ALA A 111 1.54 19.66 2.54
C ALA A 111 3.07 19.45 2.66
N GLU A 112 3.58 19.46 3.90
CA GLU A 112 5.01 19.41 4.20
C GLU A 112 5.50 17.97 4.32
N ASN A 113 4.65 17.07 4.86
CA ASN A 113 5.01 15.68 5.09
C ASN A 113 3.95 14.68 4.56
N PRO A 114 3.73 14.63 3.24
CA PRO A 114 2.87 13.61 2.63
C PRO A 114 3.50 12.23 2.80
N ARG A 115 2.70 11.25 3.16
CA ARG A 115 3.13 9.87 3.44
C ARG A 115 1.94 8.92 3.46
N ILE A 116 2.25 7.63 3.44
CA ILE A 116 1.27 6.57 3.66
C ILE A 116 1.72 5.84 4.91
N GLU A 117 0.84 5.70 5.89
CA GLU A 117 1.05 4.84 7.06
C GLU A 117 0.14 3.63 6.95
N VAL A 118 0.68 2.45 7.22
CA VAL A 118 -0.07 1.20 7.20
C VAL A 118 0.18 0.48 8.51
N ARG A 119 -0.86 0.43 9.36
CA ARG A 119 -0.84 -0.40 10.56
C ARG A 119 -1.37 -1.78 10.21
N ILE A 120 -0.57 -2.80 10.48
CA ILE A 120 -0.88 -4.20 10.22
C ILE A 120 -1.13 -4.86 11.57
N ARG A 121 -2.38 -5.25 11.84
CA ARG A 121 -2.77 -5.85 13.13
C ARG A 121 -3.10 -7.32 12.93
N GLU A 122 -2.36 -8.20 13.59
CA GLU A 122 -2.78 -9.60 13.70
C GLU A 122 -4.10 -9.67 14.45
N VAL A 123 -5.07 -10.40 13.90
CA VAL A 123 -6.32 -10.71 14.60
C VAL A 123 -6.18 -12.03 15.34
N GLU A 124 -6.73 -12.10 16.55
CA GLU A 124 -6.89 -13.37 17.25
C GLU A 124 -8.01 -14.14 16.55
N THR A 125 -7.69 -15.38 16.19
CA THR A 125 -8.65 -16.33 15.59
C THR A 125 -9.50 -16.97 16.66
#